data_AF-A0A859JD62-F1
#
_entry.id   AF-A0A859JD62-F1
#
_cell.length_a   1.000
_cell.length_b   1.000
_cell.length_c   1.000
_cell.angle_alpha   90.00
_cell.angle_beta   90.00
_cell.angle_gamma   90.00
#
_symmetry.space_group_name_H-M   'P 1'
#
loop_
_entity.id
_entity.type
_entity.pdbx_description
1 polymer ?
#
loop_
_entity_poly.entity_id
_entity_poly.type
_entity_poly.pdbx_seq_one_letter_code
_entity_poly.pdbx_strand_id
1 'polypeptide(L)'
;GFSDIGCYGSEIPTPNIDKLAAEGIRFTEFYNTARCCPSRASLLTGLYPHQTGVGHMTADSGAPGYRGRLNDQCVTIAEVLRPAGYFTIFSGKWHVGQEHGVTPSNRGFERSLNVPAGGFYSPDSPKAKLFLNGEAVGSRGGKLPQDWYSTDLWTDFAIKFVDEAIAAKKPFYLHLCHNAPHFPLQAPQDEIAKFRGKYKIGWDKLREQRYAKQISLGLIDKAWSLSPRPPVVPAWESLDATAEDRFDNIMAIYAACVAHMDTAMAGSSRA
;
A
#
# COMPACT_ATOMS: atom_id res chain seq x y z
N GLY A 1 2.91 -8.09 4.00
CA GLY A 1 3.34 -9.35 3.34
C GLY A 1 2.20 -10.36 3.40
N PHE A 2 2.36 -11.52 2.76
CA PHE A 2 1.26 -12.50 2.58
C PHE A 2 0.58 -12.88 3.91
N SER A 3 1.35 -13.09 4.98
CA SER A 3 0.85 -13.45 6.32
C SER A 3 0.85 -12.30 7.33
N ASP A 4 0.70 -11.05 6.88
CA ASP A 4 0.67 -9.86 7.76
C ASP A 4 -0.74 -9.35 8.10
N ILE A 5 -1.79 -9.97 7.54
CA ILE A 5 -3.19 -9.71 7.89
C ILE A 5 -3.79 -10.95 8.57
N GLY A 6 -4.71 -10.76 9.51
CA GLY A 6 -5.23 -11.81 10.40
C GLY A 6 -5.83 -12.98 9.63
N CYS A 7 -6.63 -12.69 8.60
CA CYS A 7 -7.24 -13.69 7.73
C CYS A 7 -6.24 -14.45 6.84
N TYR A 8 -4.96 -14.08 6.84
CA TYR A 8 -3.84 -14.83 6.23
C TYR A 8 -2.82 -15.37 7.25
N GLY A 9 -3.17 -15.35 8.54
CA GLY A 9 -2.44 -16.01 9.61
C GLY A 9 -1.53 -15.11 10.45
N SER A 10 -1.74 -13.78 10.40
CA SER A 10 -1.00 -12.83 11.22
C SER A 10 -1.51 -12.72 12.66
N GLU A 11 -0.61 -12.27 13.53
CA GLU A 11 -0.86 -11.75 14.87
C GLU A 11 -1.25 -10.27 14.91
N ILE A 12 -1.03 -9.52 13.82
CA ILE A 12 -1.38 -8.11 13.72
C ILE A 12 -2.92 -8.01 13.63
N PRO A 13 -3.59 -7.20 14.47
CA PRO A 13 -5.03 -7.05 14.43
C PRO A 13 -5.44 -6.30 13.16
N THR A 14 -6.19 -6.97 12.27
CA THR A 14 -6.79 -6.38 11.07
C THR A 14 -8.27 -6.71 10.95
N PRO A 15 -9.10 -6.36 11.95
CA PRO A 15 -10.49 -6.81 12.03
C PRO A 15 -11.35 -6.38 10.82
N ASN A 16 -11.04 -5.24 10.18
CA ASN A 16 -11.85 -4.76 9.06
C ASN A 16 -11.57 -5.56 7.78
N ILE A 17 -10.30 -5.80 7.46
CA ILE A 17 -9.88 -6.69 6.38
C ILE A 17 -10.36 -8.12 6.65
N ASP A 18 -10.27 -8.57 7.91
CA ASP A 18 -10.71 -9.92 8.30
C ASP A 18 -12.22 -10.09 8.09
N LYS A 19 -13.01 -9.06 8.40
CA LYS A 19 -14.45 -9.03 8.11
C LYS A 19 -14.72 -9.10 6.61
N LEU A 20 -14.04 -8.27 5.80
CA LEU A 20 -14.16 -8.32 4.33
C LEU A 20 -13.82 -9.70 3.77
N ALA A 21 -12.81 -10.35 4.34
CA ALA A 21 -12.40 -11.69 3.94
C ALA A 21 -13.40 -12.78 4.38
N ALA A 22 -14.04 -12.62 5.53
CA ALA A 22 -15.06 -13.55 6.04
C ALA A 22 -16.37 -13.46 5.25
N GLU A 23 -16.71 -12.28 4.76
CA GLU A 23 -17.91 -12.02 3.93
C GLU A 23 -17.62 -12.12 2.42
N GLY A 24 -16.37 -12.39 2.04
CA GLY A 24 -15.89 -12.37 0.67
C GLY A 24 -15.13 -13.63 0.26
N ILE A 25 -14.20 -13.45 -0.69
CA ILE A 25 -13.34 -14.52 -1.21
C ILE A 25 -11.88 -14.14 -0.94
N ARG A 26 -11.10 -15.12 -0.45
CA ARG A 26 -9.64 -15.02 -0.30
C ARG A 26 -8.95 -15.76 -1.43
N PHE A 27 -7.83 -15.22 -1.90
CA PHE A 27 -7.00 -15.82 -2.94
C PHE A 27 -5.65 -16.23 -2.35
N THR A 28 -5.32 -17.52 -2.41
CA THR A 28 -3.99 -18.04 -2.06
C THR A 28 -3.04 -18.04 -3.25
N GLU A 29 -3.57 -17.90 -4.46
CA GLU A 29 -2.83 -17.86 -5.73
C GLU A 29 -3.17 -16.58 -6.50
N PHE A 30 -2.69 -15.45 -5.99
CA PHE A 30 -2.78 -14.14 -6.64
C PHE A 30 -1.37 -13.54 -6.77
N TYR A 31 -0.99 -13.18 -7.99
CA TYR A 31 0.37 -12.76 -8.28
C TYR A 31 0.43 -11.30 -8.69
N ASN A 32 1.40 -10.59 -8.13
CA ASN A 32 1.86 -9.30 -8.60
C ASN A 32 3.27 -9.45 -9.20
N THR A 33 3.86 -8.36 -9.66
CA THR A 33 5.27 -8.36 -10.05
C THR A 33 6.16 -8.12 -8.83
N ALA A 34 7.46 -8.39 -8.95
CA ALA A 34 8.41 -8.20 -7.85
C ALA A 34 8.61 -6.73 -7.40
N ARG A 35 7.99 -5.74 -8.07
CA ARG A 35 8.11 -4.32 -7.73
C ARG A 35 6.80 -3.55 -7.88
N CYS A 36 6.68 -2.48 -7.11
CA CYS A 36 5.44 -1.70 -7.04
C CYS A 36 5.01 -1.04 -8.36
N CYS A 37 5.91 -0.39 -9.11
CA CYS A 37 5.59 0.32 -10.36
C CYS A 37 5.07 -0.63 -11.46
N PRO A 38 5.78 -1.72 -11.80
CA PRO A 38 5.27 -2.69 -12.79
C PRO A 38 3.94 -3.33 -12.36
N SER A 39 3.76 -3.64 -11.06
CA SER A 39 2.49 -4.18 -10.55
C SER A 39 1.33 -3.21 -10.72
N ARG A 40 1.54 -1.92 -10.43
CA ARG A 40 0.54 -0.86 -10.61
C ARG A 40 0.19 -0.68 -12.09
N ALA A 41 1.18 -0.74 -12.97
CA ALA A 41 0.96 -0.63 -14.40
C ALA A 41 0.07 -1.76 -14.93
N SER A 42 0.32 -3.00 -14.50
CA SER A 42 -0.55 -4.14 -14.82
C SER A 42 -1.93 -4.02 -14.22
N LEU A 43 -2.06 -3.64 -12.94
CA LEU A 43 -3.36 -3.47 -12.29
C LEU A 43 -4.23 -2.41 -12.97
N LEU A 44 -3.62 -1.31 -13.43
CA LEU A 44 -4.34 -0.22 -14.08
C LEU A 44 -4.75 -0.55 -15.53
N THR A 45 -4.05 -1.43 -16.23
CA THR A 45 -4.20 -1.60 -17.69
C THR A 45 -4.62 -3.00 -18.12
N GLY A 46 -4.47 -4.01 -17.26
CA GLY A 46 -4.65 -5.43 -17.62
C GLY A 46 -3.52 -6.02 -18.48
N LEU A 47 -2.43 -5.28 -18.71
CA LEU A 47 -1.32 -5.71 -19.58
C LEU A 47 -0.09 -6.14 -18.78
N TYR A 48 0.82 -6.88 -19.44
CA TYR A 48 2.16 -7.06 -18.89
C TYR A 48 2.89 -5.71 -18.81
N PRO A 49 3.71 -5.48 -17.77
CA PRO A 49 4.31 -4.16 -17.54
C PRO A 49 5.26 -3.71 -18.67
N HIS A 50 5.88 -4.66 -19.38
CA HIS A 50 6.70 -4.38 -20.56
C HIS A 50 5.90 -3.81 -21.74
N GLN A 51 4.59 -4.08 -21.81
CA GLN A 51 3.72 -3.53 -22.84
C GLN A 51 3.25 -2.11 -22.50
N THR A 52 3.33 -1.71 -21.22
CA THR A 52 2.86 -0.40 -20.75
C THR A 52 3.95 0.66 -20.71
N GLY A 53 5.23 0.30 -20.91
CA GLY A 53 6.37 1.20 -20.73
C GLY A 53 6.97 1.23 -19.31
N VAL A 54 6.44 0.41 -18.39
CA VAL A 54 6.88 0.32 -16.98
C VAL A 54 7.38 -1.10 -16.66
N GLY A 55 8.20 -1.69 -17.53
CA GLY A 55 8.79 -3.02 -17.36
C GLY A 55 9.75 -3.13 -16.16
N HIS A 56 10.25 -2.00 -15.66
CA HIS A 56 11.11 -1.92 -14.48
C HIS A 56 10.66 -0.74 -13.58
N MET A 57 11.60 -0.09 -12.88
CA MET A 57 11.37 1.16 -12.17
C MET A 57 11.10 2.32 -13.14
N THR A 58 10.80 3.51 -12.61
CA THR A 58 10.38 4.69 -13.40
C THR A 58 11.54 5.46 -14.05
N ALA A 59 12.73 4.86 -14.15
CA ALA A 59 13.83 5.43 -14.93
C ALA A 59 13.63 5.12 -16.41
N ASP A 60 13.90 6.11 -17.28
CA ASP A 60 13.87 5.90 -18.73
C ASP A 60 15.20 5.30 -19.19
N SER A 61 15.14 4.11 -19.78
CA SER A 61 16.30 3.41 -20.34
C SER A 61 16.34 3.42 -21.87
N GLY A 62 15.45 4.17 -22.52
CA GLY A 62 15.40 4.30 -23.98
C GLY A 62 14.55 3.26 -24.70
N ALA A 63 14.35 2.08 -24.11
CA ALA A 63 13.58 1.01 -24.74
C ALA A 63 12.05 1.20 -24.57
N PRO A 64 11.21 0.82 -25.56
CA PRO A 64 9.75 1.06 -25.52
C PRO A 64 9.04 0.57 -24.26
N GLY A 65 9.42 -0.62 -23.76
CA GLY A 65 8.85 -1.21 -22.54
C GLY A 65 9.42 -0.66 -21.23
N TYR A 66 10.40 0.24 -21.30
CA TYR A 66 11.20 0.69 -20.16
C TYR A 66 11.45 2.20 -20.19
N ARG A 67 10.39 2.95 -20.54
CA ARG A 67 10.37 4.42 -20.58
C ARG A 67 10.09 5.03 -19.20
N GLY A 68 9.76 4.21 -18.20
CA GLY A 68 9.52 4.63 -16.83
C GLY A 68 8.17 5.30 -16.59
N ARG A 69 7.28 5.27 -17.59
CA ARG A 69 5.91 5.81 -17.54
C ARG A 69 4.94 4.92 -18.28
N LEU A 70 3.65 5.01 -17.94
CA LEU A 70 2.62 4.48 -18.82
C LEU A 70 2.73 5.16 -20.19
N ASN A 71 2.80 4.36 -21.24
CA ASN A 71 2.80 4.83 -22.62
C ASN A 71 1.37 5.22 -23.05
N ASP A 72 1.28 5.77 -24.25
CA ASP A 72 0.02 6.25 -24.84
C ASP A 72 -0.68 5.16 -25.68
N GLN A 73 -0.17 3.93 -25.63
CA GLN A 73 -0.72 2.75 -26.32
C GLN A 73 -1.51 1.83 -25.37
N CYS A 74 -1.52 2.13 -24.07
CA CYS A 74 -2.32 1.41 -23.08
C CYS A 74 -3.37 2.34 -22.48
N VAL A 75 -4.56 1.80 -22.22
CA VAL A 75 -5.69 2.51 -21.60
C VAL A 75 -5.79 2.04 -20.15
N THR A 76 -6.00 2.97 -19.21
CA THR A 76 -6.27 2.62 -17.82
C THR A 76 -7.72 2.23 -17.61
N ILE A 77 -8.01 1.44 -16.59
CA ILE A 77 -9.37 1.13 -16.15
C ILE A 77 -10.19 2.41 -15.88
N ALA A 78 -9.57 3.49 -15.40
CA ALA A 78 -10.26 4.76 -15.18
C ALA A 78 -10.62 5.45 -16.52
N GLU A 79 -9.76 5.38 -17.54
CA GLU A 79 -10.06 5.89 -18.89
C GLU A 79 -11.20 5.10 -19.56
N VAL A 80 -11.39 3.83 -19.20
CA VAL A 80 -12.55 3.02 -19.66
C VAL A 80 -13.82 3.34 -18.85
N LEU A 81 -13.73 3.40 -17.53
CA LEU A 81 -14.91 3.56 -16.65
C LEU A 81 -15.51 4.96 -16.68
N ARG A 82 -14.68 6.01 -16.80
CA ARG A 82 -15.14 7.40 -16.80
C ARG A 82 -16.17 7.69 -17.91
N PRO A 83 -15.94 7.40 -19.20
CA PRO A 83 -16.96 7.60 -20.23
C PRO A 83 -18.18 6.68 -20.07
N ALA A 84 -18.07 5.58 -19.32
CA ALA A 84 -19.20 4.72 -18.96
C ALA A 84 -20.05 5.25 -17.79
N GLY A 85 -19.78 6.46 -17.31
CA GLY A 85 -20.59 7.16 -16.30
C GLY A 85 -20.07 7.03 -14.86
N TYR A 86 -18.95 6.35 -14.64
CA TYR A 86 -18.35 6.25 -13.30
C TYR A 86 -17.65 7.56 -12.90
N PHE A 87 -17.79 7.91 -11.62
CA PHE A 87 -16.95 8.89 -10.96
C PHE A 87 -15.62 8.23 -10.56
N THR A 88 -14.52 8.61 -11.19
CA THR A 88 -13.22 7.95 -11.02
C THR A 88 -12.35 8.71 -10.01
N ILE A 89 -11.91 8.02 -8.97
CA ILE A 89 -11.23 8.59 -7.80
C ILE A 89 -9.88 7.90 -7.62
N PHE A 90 -8.83 8.69 -7.42
CA PHE A 90 -7.52 8.21 -7.02
C PHE A 90 -7.09 8.83 -5.69
N SER A 91 -6.59 8.02 -4.75
CA SER A 91 -6.01 8.56 -3.52
C SER A 91 -4.74 7.82 -3.13
N GLY A 92 -3.61 8.54 -3.03
CA GLY A 92 -2.33 8.03 -2.52
C GLY A 92 -1.20 7.92 -3.56
N LYS A 93 -0.44 6.82 -3.52
CA LYS A 93 0.78 6.65 -4.33
C LYS A 93 0.48 6.27 -5.78
N TRP A 94 0.87 7.10 -6.75
CA TRP A 94 0.70 6.82 -8.18
C TRP A 94 1.78 5.89 -8.76
N HIS A 95 3.03 6.36 -8.81
CA HIS A 95 4.24 5.60 -9.16
C HIS A 95 4.22 4.85 -10.49
N VAL A 96 3.63 5.45 -11.53
CA VAL A 96 3.67 4.94 -12.92
C VAL A 96 3.93 6.04 -13.97
N GLY A 97 4.75 7.03 -13.62
CA GLY A 97 5.32 7.97 -14.60
C GLY A 97 5.05 9.46 -14.40
N GLN A 98 4.69 9.92 -13.20
CA GLN A 98 4.38 11.34 -12.98
C GLN A 98 5.59 12.27 -13.18
N GLU A 99 6.80 11.80 -12.90
CA GLU A 99 8.03 12.54 -13.24
C GLU A 99 8.20 12.74 -14.75
N HIS A 100 7.51 11.94 -15.55
CA HIS A 100 7.45 12.01 -17.02
C HIS A 100 6.10 12.54 -17.53
N GLY A 101 5.36 13.27 -16.69
CA GLY A 101 4.10 13.90 -17.05
C GLY A 101 2.86 12.98 -17.08
N VAL A 102 2.95 11.73 -16.60
CA VAL A 102 1.79 10.84 -16.48
C VAL A 102 1.18 10.95 -15.09
N THR A 103 0.03 11.60 -14.96
CA THR A 103 -0.65 11.84 -13.67
C THR A 103 -1.98 11.09 -13.61
N PRO A 104 -2.56 10.87 -12.42
CA PRO A 104 -3.92 10.33 -12.34
C PRO A 104 -4.93 11.17 -13.14
N SER A 105 -4.85 12.51 -13.06
CA SER A 105 -5.79 13.43 -13.73
C SER A 105 -5.79 13.29 -15.25
N ASN A 106 -4.64 13.04 -15.87
CA ASN A 106 -4.56 12.84 -17.32
C ASN A 106 -4.72 11.37 -17.75
N ARG A 107 -4.85 10.43 -16.79
CA ARG A 107 -5.09 9.01 -17.01
C ARG A 107 -6.44 8.53 -16.48
N GLY A 108 -7.46 9.37 -16.64
CA GLY A 108 -8.86 8.99 -16.47
C GLY A 108 -9.47 9.25 -15.09
N PHE A 109 -8.72 9.74 -14.10
CA PHE A 109 -9.25 10.03 -12.76
C PHE A 109 -9.81 11.47 -12.68
N GLU A 110 -11.08 11.62 -12.31
CA GLU A 110 -11.77 12.91 -12.17
C GLU A 110 -11.44 13.63 -10.86
N ARG A 111 -11.19 12.86 -9.80
CA ARG A 111 -10.66 13.36 -8.53
C ARG A 111 -9.39 12.62 -8.17
N SER A 112 -8.38 13.37 -7.75
CA SER A 112 -7.15 12.76 -7.25
C SER A 112 -6.52 13.57 -6.12
N LEU A 113 -6.13 12.89 -5.05
CA LEU A 113 -5.06 13.35 -4.18
C LEU A 113 -3.92 12.35 -4.29
N ASN A 114 -2.75 12.77 -4.73
CA ASN A 114 -1.70 11.80 -5.01
C ASN A 114 -0.29 12.32 -4.77
N VAL A 115 0.64 11.36 -4.77
CA VAL A 115 2.09 11.60 -4.78
C VAL A 115 2.75 10.80 -5.91
N PRO A 116 3.81 11.32 -6.57
CA PRO A 116 4.50 10.60 -7.64
C PRO A 116 5.08 9.25 -7.20
N ALA A 117 5.64 9.20 -5.99
CA ALA A 117 6.28 8.02 -5.40
C ALA A 117 6.02 7.98 -3.88
N GLY A 118 6.31 6.84 -3.25
CA GLY A 118 6.02 6.65 -1.82
C GLY A 118 7.24 6.83 -0.90
N GLY A 119 7.10 6.35 0.33
CA GLY A 119 8.18 6.31 1.32
C GLY A 119 8.26 7.55 2.19
N PHE A 120 7.12 7.97 2.73
CA PHE A 120 6.96 8.99 3.75
C PHE A 120 5.61 8.78 4.44
N TYR A 121 5.47 9.37 5.63
CA TYR A 121 4.22 9.31 6.40
C TYR A 121 3.75 10.65 6.96
N SER A 122 4.60 11.68 6.98
CA SER A 122 4.27 12.99 7.56
C SER A 122 4.55 14.15 6.58
N PRO A 123 3.98 15.33 6.82
CA PRO A 123 4.18 16.52 5.99
C PRO A 123 5.60 17.08 5.99
N ASP A 124 6.42 16.74 6.98
CA ASP A 124 7.81 17.21 7.09
C ASP A 124 8.78 16.45 6.19
N SER A 125 8.32 15.36 5.57
CA SER A 125 9.15 14.63 4.63
C SER A 125 9.39 15.46 3.36
N PRO A 126 10.64 15.59 2.88
CA PRO A 126 10.92 16.21 1.58
C PRO A 126 10.31 15.43 0.40
N LYS A 127 9.85 14.19 0.64
CA LYS A 127 9.16 13.34 -0.34
C LYS A 127 7.65 13.60 -0.40
N ALA A 128 7.08 14.38 0.52
CA ALA A 128 5.66 14.72 0.57
C ALA A 128 5.26 15.78 -0.48
N LYS A 129 5.54 15.50 -1.76
CA LYS A 129 5.20 16.38 -2.89
C LYS A 129 3.80 16.02 -3.39
N LEU A 130 2.77 16.60 -2.78
CA LEU A 130 1.39 16.22 -3.05
C LEU A 130 0.78 17.02 -4.19
N PHE A 131 -0.15 16.36 -4.89
CA PHE A 131 -0.89 16.92 -6.01
C PHE A 131 -2.38 16.69 -5.79
N LEU A 132 -3.16 17.75 -5.92
CA LEU A 132 -4.62 17.71 -5.82
C LEU A 132 -5.20 18.02 -7.21
N ASN A 133 -5.91 17.06 -7.79
CA ASN A 133 -6.49 17.12 -9.13
C ASN A 133 -5.49 17.53 -10.23
N GLY A 134 -4.21 17.21 -10.06
CA GLY A 134 -3.14 17.51 -11.00
C GLY A 134 -2.34 18.77 -10.68
N GLU A 135 -2.80 19.59 -9.73
CA GLU A 135 -2.08 20.77 -9.27
C GLU A 135 -1.16 20.43 -8.11
N ALA A 136 0.09 20.90 -8.15
CA ALA A 136 1.03 20.72 -7.04
C ALA A 136 0.60 21.59 -5.85
N VAL A 137 0.36 20.97 -4.70
CA VAL A 137 -0.09 21.66 -3.47
C VAL A 137 0.94 21.60 -2.35
N GLY A 138 2.06 20.91 -2.53
CA GLY A 138 3.06 20.71 -1.48
C GLY A 138 2.52 19.83 -0.34
N SER A 139 3.22 19.81 0.81
CA SER A 139 2.80 18.96 1.94
C SER A 139 1.75 19.59 2.86
N ARG A 140 1.56 20.91 2.77
CA ARG A 140 0.64 21.69 3.63
C ARG A 140 -0.16 22.77 2.89
N GLY A 141 -0.02 22.84 1.56
CA GLY A 141 -0.75 23.81 0.75
C GLY A 141 -2.11 23.30 0.29
N GLY A 142 -2.85 24.16 -0.41
CA GLY A 142 -4.22 23.87 -0.80
C GLY A 142 -5.15 23.72 0.40
N LYS A 143 -6.13 22.81 0.31
CA LYS A 143 -7.08 22.48 1.40
C LYS A 143 -6.61 21.30 2.25
N LEU A 144 -5.30 21.08 2.36
CA LEU A 144 -4.73 20.01 3.16
C LEU A 144 -4.69 20.41 4.64
N PRO A 145 -4.84 19.44 5.58
CA PRO A 145 -4.55 19.67 6.98
C PRO A 145 -3.07 20.04 7.18
N GLN A 146 -2.76 20.76 8.28
CA GLN A 146 -1.39 21.20 8.57
C GLN A 146 -0.51 20.10 9.17
N ASP A 147 -1.13 19.22 9.94
CA ASP A 147 -0.51 18.00 10.46
C ASP A 147 -1.33 16.81 9.97
N TRP A 148 -0.66 15.76 9.52
CA TRP A 148 -1.31 14.57 9.01
C TRP A 148 -0.39 13.36 9.01
N TYR A 149 -1.01 12.19 9.14
CA TYR A 149 -0.41 10.91 8.85
C TYR A 149 -0.90 10.42 7.48
N SER A 150 0.02 9.97 6.61
CA SER A 150 -0.31 9.75 5.20
C SER A 150 -1.45 8.75 4.99
N THR A 151 -1.56 7.72 5.83
CA THR A 151 -2.65 6.73 5.75
C THR A 151 -4.01 7.37 5.99
N ASP A 152 -4.11 8.28 6.96
CA ASP A 152 -5.34 9.02 7.25
C ASP A 152 -5.65 9.99 6.12
N LEU A 153 -4.65 10.76 5.68
CA LEU A 153 -4.79 11.72 4.60
C LEU A 153 -5.35 11.10 3.32
N TRP A 154 -4.84 9.93 2.92
CA TRP A 154 -5.35 9.22 1.73
C TRP A 154 -6.79 8.75 1.92
N THR A 155 -7.12 8.28 3.12
CA THR A 155 -8.47 7.79 3.45
C THR A 155 -9.47 8.94 3.46
N ASP A 156 -9.17 10.03 4.17
CA ASP A 156 -10.07 11.18 4.31
C ASP A 156 -10.43 11.80 2.97
N PHE A 157 -9.45 11.96 2.08
CA PHE A 157 -9.71 12.46 0.74
C PHE A 157 -10.46 11.43 -0.12
N ALA A 158 -10.20 10.14 0.03
CA ALA A 158 -10.96 9.11 -0.65
C ALA A 158 -12.45 9.16 -0.25
N ILE A 159 -12.75 9.24 1.05
CA ILE A 159 -14.12 9.37 1.57
C ILE A 159 -14.77 10.63 1.02
N LYS A 160 -14.09 11.78 1.13
CA LYS A 160 -14.60 13.06 0.61
C LYS A 160 -14.96 12.97 -0.88
N PHE A 161 -14.12 12.33 -1.69
CA PHE A 161 -14.41 12.18 -3.12
C PHE A 161 -15.51 11.16 -3.40
N VAL A 162 -15.67 10.14 -2.56
CA VAL A 162 -16.81 9.21 -2.62
C VAL A 162 -18.11 9.96 -2.28
N ASP A 163 -18.11 10.83 -1.29
CA ASP A 163 -19.26 11.69 -0.96
C ASP A 163 -19.64 12.60 -2.13
N GLU A 164 -18.66 13.15 -2.85
CA GLU A 164 -18.91 13.90 -4.09
C GLU A 164 -19.59 13.02 -5.17
N ALA A 165 -19.15 11.77 -5.33
CA ALA A 165 -19.77 10.83 -6.28
C ALA A 165 -21.22 10.47 -5.89
N ILE A 166 -21.47 10.25 -4.60
CA ILE A 166 -22.81 9.97 -4.04
C ILE A 166 -23.73 11.17 -4.25
N ALA A 167 -23.26 12.39 -3.94
CA ALA A 167 -24.02 13.61 -4.16
C ALA A 167 -24.34 13.83 -5.65
N ALA A 168 -23.41 13.46 -6.54
CA ALA A 168 -23.62 13.46 -7.98
C ALA A 168 -24.47 12.28 -8.50
N LYS A 169 -24.89 11.35 -7.64
CA LYS A 169 -25.66 10.14 -7.96
C LYS A 169 -24.98 9.27 -9.03
N LYS A 170 -23.66 9.18 -8.99
CA LYS A 170 -22.87 8.35 -9.91
C LYS A 170 -22.34 7.10 -9.20
N PRO A 171 -22.23 5.95 -9.88
CA PRO A 171 -21.36 4.89 -9.40
C PRO A 171 -19.93 5.41 -9.35
N PHE A 172 -19.10 4.90 -8.44
CA PHE A 172 -17.71 5.34 -8.31
C PHE A 172 -16.73 4.20 -8.51
N TYR A 173 -15.53 4.56 -8.97
CA TYR A 173 -14.35 3.71 -8.94
C TYR A 173 -13.30 4.38 -8.06
N LEU A 174 -13.04 3.80 -6.90
CA LEU A 174 -12.00 4.28 -5.97
C LEU A 174 -10.75 3.42 -6.09
N HIS A 175 -9.62 4.06 -6.44
CA HIS A 175 -8.30 3.47 -6.41
C HIS A 175 -7.51 4.05 -5.22
N LEU A 176 -7.65 3.42 -4.05
CA LEU A 176 -6.98 3.82 -2.80
C LEU A 176 -5.62 3.10 -2.67
N CYS A 177 -4.54 3.87 -2.54
CA CYS A 177 -3.17 3.40 -2.66
C CYS A 177 -2.28 3.94 -1.54
N HIS A 178 -2.37 3.32 -0.36
CA HIS A 178 -1.54 3.72 0.78
C HIS A 178 -0.03 3.61 0.53
N ASN A 179 0.73 4.43 1.24
CA ASN A 179 2.17 4.28 1.41
C ASN A 179 2.51 3.15 2.37
N ALA A 180 1.68 2.96 3.41
CA ALA A 180 1.85 1.93 4.41
C ALA A 180 1.86 0.52 3.79
N PRO A 181 2.64 -0.43 4.33
CA PRO A 181 3.66 -0.29 5.38
C PRO A 181 5.08 -0.15 4.79
N HIS A 182 5.28 0.64 3.73
CA HIS A 182 6.58 0.78 3.06
C HIS A 182 7.59 1.59 3.90
N PHE A 183 8.89 1.29 3.78
CA PHE A 183 9.96 2.08 4.43
C PHE A 183 10.04 3.53 3.90
N PRO A 184 10.54 4.49 4.71
CA PRO A 184 10.93 4.35 6.12
C PRO A 184 9.69 4.14 7.01
N LEU A 185 9.73 3.15 7.91
CA LEU A 185 8.58 2.85 8.76
C LEU A 185 8.34 3.97 9.77
N GLN A 186 7.12 4.51 9.78
CA GLN A 186 6.68 5.55 10.69
C GLN A 186 5.20 5.32 10.98
N ALA A 187 4.82 5.40 12.25
CA ALA A 187 3.45 5.32 12.73
C ALA A 187 3.30 6.23 13.96
N PRO A 188 2.07 6.60 14.37
CA PRO A 188 1.85 7.34 15.60
C PRO A 188 2.43 6.60 16.82
N GLN A 189 3.02 7.35 17.75
CA GLN A 189 3.78 6.79 18.88
C GLN A 189 2.92 5.87 19.77
N ASP A 190 1.66 6.21 19.98
CA ASP A 190 0.71 5.46 20.77
C ASP A 190 0.22 4.19 20.06
N GLU A 191 0.19 4.15 18.73
CA GLU A 191 -0.01 2.89 17.98
C GLU A 191 1.20 1.97 18.14
N ILE A 192 2.42 2.50 18.01
CA ILE A 192 3.67 1.73 18.16
C ILE A 192 3.73 1.09 19.54
N ALA A 193 3.35 1.84 20.58
CA ALA A 193 3.35 1.36 21.97
C ALA A 193 2.51 0.09 22.17
N LYS A 194 1.45 -0.14 21.38
CA LYS A 194 0.62 -1.36 21.43
C LYS A 194 1.37 -2.62 21.02
N PHE A 195 2.49 -2.48 20.31
CA PHE A 195 3.25 -3.59 19.73
C PHE A 195 4.66 -3.75 20.30
N ARG A 196 5.20 -2.74 20.99
CA ARG A 196 6.55 -2.82 21.57
C ARG A 196 6.67 -4.00 22.55
N GLY A 197 7.77 -4.74 22.43
CA GLY A 197 8.07 -5.93 23.20
C GLY A 197 7.45 -7.23 22.68
N LYS A 198 6.43 -7.17 21.81
CA LYS A 198 5.73 -8.37 21.30
C LYS A 198 6.58 -9.17 20.31
N TYR A 199 7.59 -8.55 19.72
CA TYR A 199 8.42 -9.13 18.67
C TYR A 199 9.79 -9.58 19.15
N LYS A 200 10.04 -9.49 20.47
CA LYS A 200 11.22 -10.10 21.13
C LYS A 200 11.27 -11.63 21.01
N ILE A 201 10.18 -12.27 20.60
CA ILE A 201 10.17 -13.69 20.22
C ILE A 201 11.04 -13.99 19.00
N GLY A 202 11.34 -12.97 18.18
CA GLY A 202 12.20 -13.08 17.01
C GLY A 202 11.54 -13.62 15.75
N TRP A 203 12.17 -13.33 14.60
CA TRP A 203 11.66 -13.75 13.29
C TRP A 203 11.66 -15.28 13.10
N ASP A 204 12.54 -16.01 13.79
CA ASP A 204 12.62 -17.47 13.73
C ASP A 204 11.39 -18.13 14.36
N LYS A 205 10.88 -17.60 15.48
CA LYS A 205 9.64 -18.09 16.10
C LYS A 205 8.38 -17.49 15.50
N LEU A 206 8.41 -16.21 15.12
CA LEU A 206 7.26 -15.58 14.48
C LEU A 206 6.88 -16.28 13.17
N ARG A 207 7.87 -16.68 12.35
CA ARG A 207 7.58 -17.44 11.11
C ARG A 207 7.00 -18.83 11.38
N GLU A 208 7.42 -19.51 12.45
CA GLU A 208 6.83 -20.80 12.86
C GLU A 208 5.36 -20.61 13.27
N GLN A 209 5.05 -19.57 14.06
CA GLN A 209 3.69 -19.24 14.48
C GLN A 209 2.77 -18.94 13.29
N ARG A 210 3.23 -18.10 12.35
CA ARG A 210 2.45 -17.76 11.15
C ARG A 210 2.25 -18.97 10.24
N TYR A 211 3.26 -19.80 10.06
CA TYR A 211 3.14 -21.06 9.30
C TYR A 211 2.11 -22.01 9.91
N ALA A 212 2.18 -22.25 11.22
CA ALA A 212 1.20 -23.08 11.92
C ALA A 212 -0.22 -22.51 11.81
N LYS A 213 -0.37 -21.18 11.91
CA LYS A 213 -1.65 -20.51 11.74
C LYS A 213 -2.19 -20.68 10.32
N GLN A 214 -1.35 -20.54 9.29
CA GLN A 214 -1.77 -20.73 7.90
C GLN A 214 -2.24 -22.15 7.60
N ILE A 215 -1.60 -23.17 8.17
CA ILE A 215 -2.09 -24.56 8.11
C ILE A 215 -3.47 -24.66 8.77
N SER A 216 -3.63 -24.11 9.97
CA SER A 216 -4.91 -24.19 10.69
C SER A 216 -6.06 -23.47 9.96
N LEU A 217 -5.74 -22.46 9.16
CA LEU A 217 -6.68 -21.71 8.33
C LEU A 217 -6.94 -22.36 6.96
N GLY A 218 -6.26 -23.47 6.63
CA GLY A 218 -6.36 -24.14 5.34
C GLY A 218 -5.77 -23.33 4.17
N LEU A 219 -4.86 -22.38 4.44
CA LEU A 219 -4.27 -21.51 3.42
C LEU A 219 -3.10 -22.14 2.67
N ILE A 220 -2.43 -23.11 3.30
CA ILE A 220 -1.29 -23.84 2.75
C ILE A 220 -1.41 -25.32 3.12
N ASP A 221 -0.84 -26.20 2.30
CA ASP A 221 -0.80 -27.63 2.56
C ASP A 221 0.18 -27.92 3.71
N LYS A 222 -0.25 -28.74 4.68
CA LYS A 222 0.59 -29.21 5.79
C LYS A 222 1.81 -30.03 5.33
N ALA A 223 1.77 -30.59 4.12
CA ALA A 223 2.88 -31.30 3.52
C ALA A 223 4.00 -30.37 3.02
N TRP A 224 3.71 -29.08 2.80
CA TRP A 224 4.69 -28.11 2.33
C TRP A 224 5.54 -27.61 3.48
N SER A 225 6.82 -27.99 3.53
CA SER A 225 7.72 -27.55 4.59
C SER A 225 7.91 -26.02 4.60
N LEU A 226 8.03 -25.46 5.81
CA LEU A 226 8.45 -24.08 5.99
C LEU A 226 9.82 -23.86 5.33
N SER A 227 9.94 -22.82 4.50
CA SER A 227 11.19 -22.50 3.80
C SER A 227 12.36 -22.30 4.78
N PRO A 228 13.61 -22.57 4.38
CA PRO A 228 14.75 -22.25 5.23
C PRO A 228 14.87 -20.73 5.44
N ARG A 229 15.49 -20.31 6.54
CA ARG A 229 15.87 -18.91 6.71
C ARG A 229 16.93 -18.54 5.65
N PRO A 230 16.83 -17.37 4.99
CA PRO A 230 17.87 -16.95 4.05
C PRO A 230 19.25 -16.87 4.74
N PRO A 231 20.35 -17.34 4.10
CA PRO A 231 21.68 -17.36 4.73
C PRO A 231 22.19 -15.99 5.19
N VAL A 232 21.74 -14.91 4.54
CA VAL A 232 22.10 -13.53 4.86
C VAL A 232 21.39 -12.97 6.10
N VAL A 233 20.36 -13.67 6.61
CA VAL A 233 19.63 -13.26 7.81
C VAL A 233 20.19 -14.05 9.00
N PRO A 234 20.72 -13.37 10.04
CA PRO A 234 21.27 -14.04 11.21
C PRO A 234 20.19 -14.80 11.98
N ALA A 235 20.60 -15.68 12.89
CA ALA A 235 19.67 -16.24 13.86
C ALA A 235 19.24 -15.17 14.85
N TRP A 236 17.97 -15.18 15.23
CA TRP A 236 17.50 -14.27 16.27
C TRP A 236 18.32 -14.45 17.55
N GLU A 237 18.54 -15.70 17.96
CA GLU A 237 19.34 -16.05 19.16
C GLU A 237 20.83 -15.68 19.06
N SER A 238 21.31 -15.29 17.88
CA SER A 238 22.71 -14.81 17.70
C SER A 238 22.86 -13.30 17.87
N LEU A 239 21.76 -12.58 18.07
CA LEU A 239 21.76 -11.14 18.27
C LEU A 239 22.14 -10.77 19.71
N ASP A 240 22.70 -9.58 19.89
CA ASP A 240 22.79 -8.95 21.20
C ASP A 240 21.48 -8.21 21.56
N ALA A 241 21.33 -7.85 22.83
CA ALA A 241 20.14 -7.17 23.34
C ALA A 241 19.85 -5.83 22.64
N THR A 242 20.88 -5.15 22.12
CA THR A 242 20.71 -3.87 21.39
C THR A 242 20.07 -4.12 20.03
N ALA A 243 20.54 -5.14 19.31
CA ALA A 243 19.99 -5.55 18.04
C ALA A 243 18.57 -6.12 18.21
N GLU A 244 18.33 -6.94 19.24
CA GLU A 244 16.99 -7.44 19.57
C GLU A 244 15.99 -6.31 19.81
N ASP A 245 16.31 -5.33 20.66
CA ASP A 245 15.41 -4.21 20.94
C ASP A 245 15.15 -3.37 19.68
N ARG A 246 16.19 -3.15 18.86
CA ARG A 246 16.08 -2.45 17.58
C ARG A 246 15.13 -3.17 16.63
N PHE A 247 15.26 -4.48 16.46
CA PHE A 247 14.40 -5.23 15.53
C PHE A 247 12.98 -5.42 16.05
N ASP A 248 12.80 -5.58 17.38
CA ASP A 248 11.48 -5.47 17.99
C ASP A 248 10.84 -4.12 17.69
N ASN A 249 11.61 -3.03 17.75
CA ASN A 249 11.10 -1.68 17.47
C ASN A 249 10.65 -1.54 16.02
N ILE A 250 11.50 -1.98 15.08
CA ILE A 250 11.20 -1.95 13.65
C ILE A 250 9.91 -2.72 13.36
N MET A 251 9.76 -3.92 13.93
CA MET A 251 8.57 -4.74 13.71
C MET A 251 7.33 -4.17 14.42
N ALA A 252 7.49 -3.55 15.59
CA ALA A 252 6.40 -2.85 16.27
C ALA A 252 5.87 -1.67 15.44
N ILE A 253 6.77 -0.90 14.81
CA ILE A 253 6.37 0.19 13.89
C ILE A 253 5.69 -0.39 12.65
N TYR A 254 6.21 -1.49 12.09
CA TYR A 254 5.58 -2.18 10.95
C TYR A 254 4.15 -2.63 11.27
N ALA A 255 3.97 -3.29 12.41
CA ALA A 255 2.68 -3.78 12.88
C ALA A 255 1.70 -2.63 13.13
N ALA A 256 2.17 -1.52 13.72
CA ALA A 256 1.39 -0.31 13.89
C ALA A 256 0.94 0.27 12.53
N CYS A 257 1.81 0.34 11.52
CA CYS A 257 1.42 0.77 10.17
C CYS A 257 0.30 -0.10 9.58
N VAL A 258 0.37 -1.42 9.73
CA VAL A 258 -0.62 -2.36 9.17
C VAL A 258 -1.94 -2.28 9.92
N ALA A 259 -1.93 -2.30 11.26
CA ALA A 259 -3.14 -2.19 12.08
C ALA A 259 -3.84 -0.82 11.89
N HIS A 260 -3.06 0.26 11.76
CA HIS A 260 -3.60 1.59 11.49
C HIS A 260 -4.21 1.67 10.09
N MET A 261 -3.56 1.06 9.07
CA MET A 261 -4.13 0.97 7.72
C MET A 261 -5.47 0.22 7.72
N ASP A 262 -5.58 -0.88 8.46
CA ASP A 262 -6.85 -1.60 8.62
C ASP A 262 -7.95 -0.70 9.22
N THR A 263 -7.61 0.05 10.28
CA THR A 263 -8.55 0.97 10.93
C THR A 263 -8.99 2.10 10.00
N ALA A 264 -8.04 2.69 9.27
CA ALA A 264 -8.32 3.78 8.33
C ALA A 264 -9.26 3.31 7.20
N MET A 265 -9.10 2.10 6.67
CA MET A 265 -9.99 1.56 5.63
C MET A 265 -11.44 1.41 6.06
N ALA A 266 -11.74 1.34 7.36
CA ALA A 266 -13.10 1.36 7.89
C ALA A 266 -13.75 2.74 7.87
N GLY A 267 -13.05 3.77 7.38
CA GLY A 267 -13.47 5.17 7.41
C GLY A 267 -13.29 5.85 8.77
N SER A 268 -12.49 5.23 9.65
CA SER A 268 -12.12 5.80 10.94
C SER A 268 -10.74 6.44 10.83
N SER A 269 -10.67 7.75 10.60
CA SER A 269 -9.44 8.53 10.77
C SER A 269 -9.30 9.01 12.20
N ARG A 270 -8.06 9.32 12.61
CA ARG A 270 -7.82 10.01 13.87
C ARG A 270 -8.41 11.43 13.76
N ALA A 271 -9.38 11.73 14.63
CA ALA A 271 -9.93 13.07 14.81
C ALA A 271 -8.92 14.03 15.45
#